data_AF-A0A2W7MCL1-F1
#
_entry.id   AF-A0A2W7MCL1-F1
#
_cell.length_a   1.000
_cell.length_b   1.000
_cell.length_c   1.000
_cell.angle_alpha   90.00
_cell.angle_beta   90.00
_cell.angle_gamma   90.00
#
_symmetry.space_group_name_H-M   'P 1'
#
loop_
_entity.id
_entity.type
_entity.pdbx_description
1 polymer ?
#
loop_
_entity_poly.entity_id
_entity_poly.type
_entity_poly.pdbx_seq_one_letter_code
_entity_poly.pdbx_strand_id
1 'polypeptide(L)'
;DTTQYKDSLGTFIADLVLQILSWMAEEERDRIRKRQREGIDVALQNGKIFGRPKVTLTEEFKEAYASWKSGEITAVKAMQEIGVKKTTFYKLVKEYEESL
;
A
#
# COMPACT_ATOMS: atom_id res chain seq x y z
N ASP A 1 -50.23 -10.26 33.45
CA ASP A 1 -49.07 -9.48 33.03
C ASP A 1 -47.82 -10.37 32.92
N THR A 2 -47.81 -11.27 31.93
CA THR A 2 -46.75 -12.30 31.72
C THR A 2 -46.10 -12.17 30.34
N THR A 3 -46.59 -11.26 29.50
CA THR A 3 -46.08 -10.97 28.17
C THR A 3 -44.78 -10.17 28.22
N GLN A 4 -44.64 -9.22 29.17
CA GLN A 4 -43.41 -8.41 29.32
C GLN A 4 -42.17 -9.23 29.71
N TYR A 5 -42.33 -10.31 30.50
CA TYR A 5 -41.20 -11.15 30.92
C TYR A 5 -40.61 -11.97 29.77
N LYS A 6 -41.45 -12.40 28.81
CA LYS A 6 -41.00 -13.11 27.61
C LYS A 6 -40.18 -12.21 26.68
N ASP A 7 -40.52 -10.92 26.62
CA ASP A 7 -39.84 -9.94 25.76
C ASP A 7 -38.45 -9.56 26.30
N SER A 8 -38.34 -9.42 27.62
CA SER A 8 -37.06 -9.16 28.30
C SER A 8 -36.08 -10.35 28.18
N LEU A 9 -36.57 -11.58 28.32
CA LEU A 9 -35.73 -12.78 28.15
C LEU A 9 -35.29 -12.97 26.69
N GLY A 10 -36.19 -12.72 25.73
CA GLY A 10 -35.87 -12.79 24.30
C GLY A 10 -34.81 -11.76 23.90
N THR A 11 -34.93 -10.53 24.39
CA THR A 11 -33.95 -9.46 24.17
C THR A 11 -32.60 -9.83 24.78
N PHE A 12 -32.58 -10.34 26.02
CA PHE A 12 -31.35 -10.79 26.67
C PHE A 12 -30.63 -11.90 25.90
N ILE A 13 -31.37 -12.90 25.39
CA ILE A 13 -30.80 -13.98 24.58
C ILE A 13 -30.25 -13.42 23.26
N ALA A 14 -30.97 -12.52 22.61
CA ALA A 14 -30.51 -11.88 21.37
C ALA A 14 -29.22 -11.09 21.58
N ASP A 15 -29.12 -10.32 22.67
CA ASP A 15 -27.93 -9.55 23.02
C ASP A 15 -26.73 -10.46 23.30
N LEU A 16 -26.94 -11.56 24.02
CA LEU A 16 -25.89 -12.54 24.28
C LEU A 16 -25.39 -13.21 22.98
N VAL A 17 -26.30 -13.59 22.08
CA VAL A 17 -25.92 -14.14 20.78
C VAL A 17 -25.14 -13.11 19.96
N LEU A 18 -25.59 -11.86 19.93
CA LEU A 18 -24.88 -10.80 19.22
C LEU A 18 -23.46 -10.58 19.78
N GLN A 19 -23.29 -10.63 21.10
CA GLN A 19 -21.99 -10.52 21.75
C GLN A 19 -21.07 -11.68 21.38
N ILE A 20 -21.57 -12.92 21.40
CA ILE A 20 -20.79 -14.11 20.99
C ILE A 20 -20.36 -14.00 19.52
N LEU A 21 -21.29 -13.63 18.63
CA LEU A 21 -20.99 -13.47 17.20
C LEU A 21 -19.97 -12.36 16.95
N SER A 22 -20.07 -11.26 17.70
CA SER A 22 -19.12 -10.14 17.63
C SER A 22 -17.72 -10.58 18.05
N TRP A 23 -17.61 -11.31 19.16
CA TRP A 23 -16.35 -11.86 19.64
C TRP A 23 -15.74 -12.87 18.65
N MET A 24 -16.54 -13.80 18.11
CA MET A 24 -16.07 -14.75 17.10
C MET A 24 -15.56 -14.05 15.84
N ALA A 25 -16.25 -12.99 15.39
CA ALA A 25 -15.83 -12.22 14.23
C ALA A 25 -14.51 -11.46 14.48
N GLU A 26 -14.30 -10.99 15.70
CA GLU A 26 -13.05 -10.36 16.12
C GLU A 26 -11.90 -11.37 16.17
N GLU A 27 -12.11 -12.54 16.79
CA GLU A 27 -11.11 -13.60 16.88
C GLU A 27 -10.67 -14.08 15.49
N GLU A 28 -11.61 -14.31 14.57
CA GLU A 28 -11.26 -14.75 13.22
C GLU A 28 -10.52 -13.64 12.44
N ARG A 29 -10.89 -12.36 12.62
CA ARG A 29 -10.17 -11.24 12.01
C ARG A 29 -8.70 -11.20 12.48
N ASP A 30 -8.46 -11.42 13.76
CA ASP A 30 -7.11 -11.44 14.31
C ASP A 30 -6.31 -12.65 13.83
N ARG A 31 -6.96 -13.81 13.72
CA ARG A 31 -6.36 -15.02 13.15
C ARG A 31 -5.95 -14.83 11.70
N ILE A 32 -6.78 -14.20 10.86
CA ILE A 32 -6.47 -13.87 9.47
C ILE A 32 -5.27 -12.92 9.40
N ARG A 33 -5.25 -11.86 10.21
CA ARG A 33 -4.14 -10.89 10.25
C ARG A 33 -2.82 -11.55 10.67
N LYS A 34 -2.87 -12.44 11.66
CA LYS A 34 -1.69 -13.18 12.12
C LYS A 34 -1.10 -14.03 10.99
N ARG A 35 -1.93 -14.84 10.33
CA ARG A 35 -1.51 -15.66 9.18
C ARG A 35 -1.01 -14.82 8.00
N GLN A 36 -1.65 -13.69 7.73
CA GLN A 36 -1.21 -12.77 6.69
C GLN A 36 0.20 -12.23 7.00
N ARG A 37 0.46 -11.84 8.25
CA ARG A 37 1.78 -11.38 8.70
C ARG A 37 2.83 -12.49 8.56
N GLU A 38 2.52 -13.69 9.06
CA GLU A 38 3.40 -14.86 8.90
C GLU A 38 3.75 -15.11 7.41
N GLY A 39 2.76 -15.00 6.51
CA GLY A 39 2.99 -15.13 5.07
C GLY A 39 3.83 -14.01 4.45
N ILE A 40 3.63 -12.77 4.91
CA ILE A 40 4.45 -11.62 4.48
C ILE A 40 5.90 -11.79 4.97
N ASP A 41 6.11 -12.24 6.21
CA ASP A 41 7.43 -12.43 6.80
C ASP A 41 8.22 -13.49 6.02
N VAL A 42 7.60 -14.62 5.68
CA VAL A 42 8.20 -15.66 4.84
C VAL A 42 8.54 -15.11 3.44
N ALA A 43 7.67 -14.32 2.84
CA ALA A 43 7.92 -13.73 1.53
C ALA A 43 9.06 -12.70 1.56
N LEU A 44 9.17 -11.89 2.62
CA LEU A 44 10.29 -10.97 2.84
C LEU A 44 11.60 -11.72 3.02
N GLN A 45 11.61 -12.82 3.78
CA GLN A 45 12.79 -13.70 3.93
C GLN A 45 13.23 -14.29 2.59
N ASN A 46 12.28 -14.62 1.73
CA ASN A 46 12.55 -15.08 0.36
C ASN A 46 12.91 -13.94 -0.62
N GLY A 47 13.10 -12.71 -0.14
CA GLY A 47 13.51 -11.56 -0.95
C GLY A 47 12.41 -10.95 -1.82
N LYS A 48 11.14 -11.29 -1.58
CA LYS A 48 10.02 -10.72 -2.35
C LYS A 48 9.85 -9.24 -2.03
N ILE A 49 9.97 -8.41 -3.07
CA ILE A 49 9.75 -6.96 -2.96
C ILE A 49 8.25 -6.68 -2.97
N PHE A 50 7.76 -6.04 -1.91
CA PHE A 50 6.37 -5.60 -1.78
C PHE A 50 6.20 -4.12 -2.13
N GLY A 51 4.97 -3.74 -2.42
CA GLY A 51 4.60 -2.36 -2.73
C GLY A 51 4.68 -2.04 -4.22
N ARG A 52 4.51 -0.75 -4.55
CA ARG A 52 4.57 -0.27 -5.93
C ARG A 52 6.03 -0.37 -6.43
N PRO A 53 6.28 -0.94 -7.62
CA PRO A 53 7.60 -0.92 -8.22
C PRO A 53 8.18 0.49 -8.25
N LYS A 54 9.42 0.66 -7.77
CA LYS A 54 10.11 1.95 -7.86
C LYS A 54 10.40 2.23 -9.34
N VAL A 55 10.23 3.49 -9.73
CA VAL A 55 10.74 3.96 -11.01
C VAL A 55 12.26 3.95 -10.89
N THR A 56 12.93 3.21 -11.76
CA THR A 56 14.37 3.05 -11.74
C THR A 56 15.04 4.11 -12.60
N LEU A 57 16.30 4.44 -12.25
CA LEU A 57 17.18 5.19 -13.13
C LEU A 57 17.56 4.29 -14.31
N THR A 58 16.93 4.54 -15.46
CA THR A 58 17.27 3.84 -16.70
C THR A 58 18.35 4.61 -17.47
N GLU A 59 18.97 3.98 -18.46
CA GLU A 59 19.95 4.68 -19.31
C GLU A 59 19.27 5.81 -20.10
N GLU A 60 18.01 5.64 -20.54
CA GLU A 60 17.28 6.71 -21.22
C GLU A 60 17.07 7.94 -20.31
N PHE A 61 16.92 7.72 -18.99
CA PHE A 61 16.88 8.83 -18.04
C PHE A 61 18.20 9.59 -17.97
N LYS A 62 19.35 8.89 -17.97
CA LYS A 62 20.66 9.55 -17.90
C LYS A 62 20.96 10.37 -19.14
N GLU A 63 20.59 9.85 -20.32
CA GLU A 63 20.70 10.58 -21.60
C GLU A 63 19.84 11.84 -21.60
N ALA A 64 18.55 11.70 -21.27
CA ALA A 64 17.63 12.83 -21.20
C ALA A 64 18.04 13.85 -20.10
N TYR A 65 18.59 13.39 -18.98
CA TYR A 65 19.14 14.24 -17.93
C TYR A 65 20.34 15.04 -18.43
N ALA A 66 21.28 14.40 -19.15
CA ALA A 66 22.46 15.07 -19.68
C ALA A 66 22.09 16.18 -20.67
N SER A 67 21.23 15.88 -21.65
CA SER A 67 20.76 16.88 -22.63
C SER A 67 19.91 17.98 -21.99
N TRP A 68 19.16 17.68 -20.94
CA TRP A 68 18.44 18.71 -20.19
C TRP A 68 19.40 19.60 -19.39
N LYS A 69 20.40 19.01 -18.74
CA LYS A 69 21.37 19.73 -17.90
C LYS A 69 22.32 20.59 -18.75
N SER A 70 22.65 20.16 -19.96
CA SER A 70 23.41 20.96 -20.94
C SER A 70 22.57 22.08 -21.58
N GLY A 71 21.25 22.05 -21.42
CA GLY A 71 20.33 23.05 -21.98
C GLY A 71 19.89 22.79 -23.42
N GLU A 72 20.21 21.63 -23.99
CA GLU A 72 19.81 21.23 -25.35
C GLU A 72 18.30 20.99 -25.47
N ILE A 73 17.68 20.46 -24.40
CA ILE A 73 16.24 20.20 -24.35
C ILE A 73 15.60 20.82 -23.11
N THR A 74 14.30 21.13 -23.20
CA THR A 74 13.54 21.59 -22.05
C THR A 74 13.17 20.42 -21.13
N ALA A 75 12.93 20.71 -19.85
CA ALA A 75 12.44 19.69 -18.92
C ALA A 75 11.15 19.01 -19.43
N VAL A 76 10.28 19.75 -20.12
CA VAL A 76 9.04 19.21 -20.71
C VAL A 76 9.35 18.18 -21.79
N LYS A 77 10.32 18.47 -22.66
CA LYS A 77 10.75 17.55 -23.72
C LYS A 77 11.45 16.31 -23.13
N ALA A 78 12.35 16.49 -22.17
CA ALA A 78 12.99 15.39 -21.45
C ALA A 78 11.97 14.45 -20.81
N MET A 79 10.94 15.00 -20.15
CA MET A 79 9.84 14.23 -19.56
C MET A 79 9.04 13.43 -20.59
N GLN A 80 8.82 14.00 -21.78
CA GLN A 80 8.11 13.33 -22.87
C GLN A 80 8.93 12.18 -23.46
N GLU A 81 10.24 12.39 -23.66
CA GLU A 81 11.16 11.39 -24.21
C GLU A 81 11.22 10.13 -23.33
N ILE A 82 11.26 10.30 -22.00
CA ILE A 82 11.29 9.17 -21.05
C ILE A 82 9.90 8.74 -20.57
N GLY A 83 8.83 9.39 -21.03
CA GLY A 83 7.45 9.03 -20.70
C GLY A 83 7.04 9.19 -19.22
N VAL A 84 7.66 10.10 -18.46
CA VAL A 84 7.34 10.30 -17.04
C VAL A 84 6.67 11.64 -16.75
N LYS A 85 5.88 11.69 -15.67
CA LYS A 85 5.27 12.94 -15.19
C LYS A 85 6.27 13.80 -14.41
N LYS A 86 5.99 15.10 -14.33
CA LYS A 86 6.78 16.11 -13.60
C LYS A 86 7.28 15.68 -12.23
N THR A 87 6.41 15.14 -11.39
CA THR A 87 6.78 14.72 -10.04
C THR A 87 7.77 13.55 -10.04
N THR A 88 7.64 12.62 -10.98
CA THR A 88 8.56 11.49 -11.13
C THR A 88 9.89 11.94 -11.69
N PHE A 89 9.89 12.84 -12.67
CA PHE A 89 11.10 13.41 -13.26
C PHE A 89 11.99 14.07 -12.21
N TYR A 90 11.47 15.05 -11.47
CA TYR A 90 12.29 15.75 -10.46
C TYR A 90 12.68 14.87 -9.29
N LYS A 91 11.90 13.84 -8.98
CA LYS A 91 12.29 12.82 -8.01
C LYS A 91 13.51 12.03 -8.50
N LEU A 92 13.49 11.55 -9.75
CA LEU A 92 14.61 10.82 -10.35
C LEU A 92 15.85 11.72 -10.47
N VAL A 93 15.68 12.99 -10.83
CA VAL A 93 16.78 13.98 -10.86
C VAL A 93 17.46 14.08 -9.50
N LYS A 94 16.67 14.26 -8.44
CA LYS A 94 17.20 14.34 -7.08
C LYS A 94 17.93 13.05 -6.67
N GLU A 95 17.31 11.88 -6.92
CA GLU A 95 17.92 10.59 -6.62
C GLU A 95 19.23 10.37 -7.40
N TYR A 96 19.29 10.82 -8.66
CA TYR A 96 20.50 10.72 -9.48
C TYR A 96 21.62 11.65 -8.99
N GLU A 97 21.29 12.91 -8.68
CA GLU A 97 22.24 13.89 -8.14
C GLU A 97 22.76 13.51 -6.75
N GLU A 98 21.97 12.81 -5.93
CA GLU A 98 22.41 12.25 -4.63
C GLU A 98 23.26 10.99 -4.77
N SER A 99 23.19 10.30 -5.92
CA SER A 99 23.96 9.08 -6.21
C SER A 99 25.31 9.32 -6.89
N LEU A 100 25.57 10.57 -7.30
CA LEU A 100 26.82 11.06 -7.86
C LEU A 100 27.80 11.48 -6.75
#